data_AF-A0A7C9BEQ4-F1
#
_entry.id   AF-A0A7C9BEQ4-F1
#
_cell.length_a   1.000
_cell.length_b   1.000
_cell.length_c   1.000
_cell.angle_alpha   90.00
_cell.angle_beta   90.00
_cell.angle_gamma   90.00
#
_symmetry.space_group_name_H-M   'P 1'
#
loop_
_entity.id
_entity.type
_entity.pdbx_description
1 polymer ?
#
loop_
_entity_poly.entity_id
_entity_poly.type
_entity_poly.pdbx_seq_one_letter_code
_entity_poly.pdbx_strand_id
1 'polypeptide(L)'
;MLAFQIGKRDDAKCKKLMRKLARLDIRYYYTDDWKSYKKHIPPDKHTVAKKKTQKIERQNLNFRTYMKRPASKTICFSKKTICTTG
;
A
#
# COMPACT_ATOMS: atom_id res chain seq x y z
N MET A 1 4.36 -7.24 8.64
CA MET A 1 3.49 -6.13 8.19
C MET A 1 2.18 -6.27 8.95
N LEU A 2 1.67 -5.21 9.58
CA LEU A 2 0.49 -5.30 10.47
C LEU A 2 -0.84 -5.09 9.73
N ALA A 3 -0.89 -4.12 8.82
CA ALA A 3 -2.03 -3.89 7.95
C ALA A 3 -1.57 -3.22 6.65
N PHE A 4 -2.37 -3.34 5.59
CA PHE A 4 -2.14 -2.64 4.34
C PHE A 4 -3.47 -2.21 3.70
N GLN A 5 -3.41 -1.18 2.86
CA GLN A 5 -4.56 -0.72 2.07
C GLN A 5 -4.08 -0.36 0.66
N ILE A 6 -4.61 -1.07 -0.34
CA ILE A 6 -4.35 -0.77 -1.75
C ILE A 6 -5.35 0.30 -2.22
N GLY A 7 -4.88 1.24 -3.04
CA GLY A 7 -5.70 2.28 -3.65
C GLY A 7 -4.90 3.54 -3.96
N LYS A 8 -5.62 4.59 -4.38
CA LYS A 8 -5.06 5.93 -4.55
C LYS A 8 -4.64 6.50 -3.19
N ARG A 9 -3.74 7.47 -3.23
CA ARG A 9 -3.25 8.21 -2.06
C ARG A 9 -4.29 9.28 -1.67
N ASP A 10 -5.42 8.81 -1.14
CA ASP A 10 -6.56 9.62 -0.72
C ASP A 10 -6.85 9.49 0.79
N ASP A 11 -7.62 10.43 1.30
CA ASP A 11 -7.92 10.55 2.73
C ASP A 11 -8.82 9.41 3.24
N ALA A 12 -9.76 8.95 2.40
CA ALA A 12 -10.67 7.85 2.74
C ALA A 12 -9.93 6.52 2.92
N LYS A 13 -8.91 6.25 2.10
CA LYS A 13 -8.03 5.09 2.20
C LYS A 13 -7.14 5.19 3.43
N CYS A 14 -6.64 6.39 3.75
CA CYS A 14 -5.92 6.63 5.01
C CYS A 14 -6.79 6.29 6.22
N LYS A 15 -8.04 6.79 6.27
CA LYS A 15 -9.01 6.45 7.32
C LYS A 15 -9.32 4.96 7.38
N LYS A 16 -9.41 4.28 6.24
CA LYS A 16 -9.60 2.81 6.18
C LYS A 16 -8.39 2.06 6.74
N LEU A 17 -7.17 2.52 6.48
CA LEU A 17 -5.95 1.96 7.05
C LEU A 17 -5.92 2.17 8.57
N MET A 18 -6.22 3.38 9.05
CA MET A 18 -6.26 3.69 10.49
C MET A 18 -7.30 2.83 11.22
N ARG A 19 -8.48 2.58 10.64
CA ARG A 19 -9.46 1.66 11.22
C ARG A 19 -8.96 0.22 11.38
N LYS A 20 -8.13 -0.27 10.45
CA LYS A 20 -7.51 -1.60 10.58
C LYS A 20 -6.50 -1.62 11.72
N LEU A 21 -5.72 -0.54 11.83
CA LEU A 21 -4.69 -0.37 12.85
C LEU A 21 -5.26 -0.09 14.24
N ALA A 22 -6.45 0.51 14.35
CA ALA A 22 -7.12 0.80 15.62
C ALA A 22 -7.47 -0.45 16.45
N ARG A 23 -7.47 -1.64 15.83
CA ARG A 23 -7.62 -2.92 16.55
C ARG A 23 -6.34 -3.33 17.29
N LEU A 24 -5.23 -2.64 17.04
CA LEU A 24 -3.93 -2.89 17.64
C LEU A 24 -3.62 -1.72 18.59
N ASP A 25 -3.05 -2.03 19.76
CA ASP A 25 -2.58 -1.00 20.68
C ASP A 25 -1.24 -0.40 20.21
N ILE A 26 -1.32 0.50 19.22
CA ILE A 26 -0.14 1.15 18.64
C ILE A 26 0.15 2.44 19.40
N ARG A 27 1.34 2.48 20.03
CA ARG A 27 1.81 3.62 20.82
C ARG A 27 2.39 4.75 19.96
N TYR A 28 3.13 4.41 18.89
CA TYR A 28 3.84 5.38 18.06
C TYR A 28 3.67 5.08 16.58
N TYR A 29 3.47 6.14 15.80
CA TYR A 29 3.39 6.11 14.35
C TYR A 29 4.57 6.88 13.75
N TYR A 30 5.41 6.17 13.01
CA TYR A 30 6.49 6.77 12.22
C TYR A 30 6.08 6.81 10.76
N THR A 31 5.87 7.99 10.20
CA THR A 31 5.41 8.14 8.80
C THR A 31 6.21 9.21 8.04
N ASP A 32 6.02 9.24 6.72
CA ASP A 32 6.42 10.38 5.91
C ASP A 32 5.51 11.60 6.14
N ASP A 33 5.89 12.74 5.58
CA ASP A 33 5.19 14.03 5.74
C ASP A 33 3.93 14.13 4.84
N TRP A 34 3.08 13.12 4.86
CA TRP A 34 1.84 13.14 4.09
C TRP A 34 0.69 13.75 4.90
N LYS A 35 0.04 14.77 4.33
CA LYS A 35 -1.04 15.54 4.97
C LYS A 35 -2.17 14.68 5.55
N SER A 36 -2.52 13.56 4.92
CA SER A 36 -3.58 12.68 5.46
C SER A 36 -3.18 11.99 6.76
N TYR A 37 -1.90 11.67 6.98
CA TYR A 37 -1.47 11.10 8.27
C TYR A 37 -1.64 12.11 9.39
N LYS A 38 -1.26 13.38 9.17
CA LYS A 38 -1.46 14.46 10.16
C LYS A 38 -2.92 14.68 10.53
N LYS A 39 -3.87 14.36 9.65
CA LYS A 39 -5.31 14.49 9.91
C LYS A 39 -5.90 13.35 10.74
N HIS A 40 -5.39 12.13 10.56
CA HIS A 40 -5.98 10.92 11.14
C HIS A 40 -5.17 10.31 12.29
N ILE A 41 -3.93 10.75 12.50
CA ILE A 41 -3.06 10.28 13.58
C ILE A 41 -2.97 11.38 14.65
N PRO A 42 -3.17 11.07 15.93
CA PRO A 42 -2.97 12.02 17.02
C PRO A 42 -1.54 12.58 17.00
N PRO A 43 -1.35 13.90 17.14
CA PRO A 43 -0.03 14.53 17.06
C PRO A 43 0.94 13.99 18.13
N ASP A 44 0.43 13.66 19.32
CA ASP A 44 1.24 13.12 20.43
C ASP A 44 1.84 11.75 20.14
N LYS A 45 1.23 11.00 19.21
CA LYS A 45 1.68 9.66 18.80
C LYS A 45 2.36 9.68 17.43
N HIS A 46 2.43 10.85 16.77
CA HIS A 46 2.90 10.96 15.40
C HIS A 46 4.32 11.53 15.35
N THR A 47 5.24 10.76 14.79
CA THR A 47 6.60 11.22 14.52
C THR A 47 6.86 11.18 13.02
N VAL A 48 7.05 12.35 12.41
CA VAL A 48 7.49 12.47 11.03
C VAL A 48 9.00 12.31 10.99
N ALA A 49 9.49 11.18 10.46
CA ALA A 49 10.92 10.93 10.39
C ALA A 49 11.28 10.17 9.10
N LYS A 50 12.23 10.71 8.34
CA LYS A 50 12.83 9.99 7.20
C LYS A 50 13.79 8.87 7.63
N LYS A 51 14.33 8.93 8.86
CA LYS A 51 15.53 8.18 9.24
C LYS A 51 15.34 6.68 9.50
N LYS A 52 14.13 6.10 9.32
CA LYS A 52 13.86 4.66 9.53
C LYS A 52 12.83 4.04 8.55
N THR A 53 12.56 4.66 7.39
CA THR A 53 11.51 4.20 6.46
C THR A 53 11.98 3.14 5.44
N GLN A 54 13.28 2.89 5.35
CA GLN A 54 13.88 1.96 4.36
C GLN A 54 13.20 0.59 4.32
N LYS A 55 12.86 0.01 5.48
CA LYS A 55 12.18 -1.30 5.56
C LYS A 55 10.77 -1.26 4.96
N ILE A 56 10.03 -0.17 5.17
CA ILE A 56 8.68 0.03 4.64
C ILE A 56 8.74 0.30 3.13
N GLU A 57 9.70 1.13 2.70
CA GLU A 57 9.95 1.41 1.28
C GLU A 57 10.29 0.14 0.51
N ARG A 58 11.18 -0.71 1.05
CA ARG A 58 11.51 -2.01 0.45
C ARG A 58 10.31 -2.96 0.40
N GLN A 59 9.45 -2.97 1.43
CA GLN A 59 8.20 -3.74 1.40
C GLN A 59 7.27 -3.23 0.28
N ASN A 60 7.08 -1.93 0.15
CA ASN A 60 6.26 -1.33 -0.90
C ASN A 60 6.79 -1.67 -2.30
N LEU A 61 8.12 -1.64 -2.48
CA LEU A 61 8.76 -2.07 -3.73
C LEU A 61 8.49 -3.54 -4.02
N ASN A 62 8.69 -4.43 -3.05
CA ASN A 62 8.41 -5.86 -3.19
C ASN A 62 6.94 -6.12 -3.56
N PHE A 63 5.99 -5.42 -2.93
CA PHE A 63 4.57 -5.53 -3.28
C PHE A 63 4.30 -5.12 -4.73
N ARG A 64 4.87 -4.01 -5.18
CA ARG A 64 4.71 -3.54 -6.56
C ARG A 64 5.28 -4.55 -7.56
N THR A 65 6.46 -5.10 -7.26
CA THR A 65 7.09 -6.13 -8.10
C THR A 65 6.28 -7.42 -8.12
N TYR A 66 5.80 -7.87 -6.97
CA TYR A 66 4.97 -9.07 -6.87
C TYR A 66 3.65 -8.92 -7.61
N MET A 67 2.97 -7.78 -7.52
CA MET A 67 1.72 -7.54 -8.27
C MET A 67 1.94 -7.47 -9.78
N LYS A 68 3.08 -6.92 -10.24
CA LYS A 68 3.41 -6.83 -11.67
C LYS A 68 3.75 -8.19 -12.28
N ARG A 69 4.42 -9.07 -11.53
CA ARG A 69 4.91 -10.37 -12.05
C ARG A 69 3.81 -11.25 -12.67
N PRO A 70 2.64 -11.46 -12.02
CA PRO A 70 1.53 -12.19 -12.62
C PRO A 70 1.03 -11.57 -13.92
N ALA A 71 0.86 -10.24 -13.97
CA ALA A 71 0.42 -9.54 -15.17
C ALA A 71 1.38 -9.73 -16.35
N SER A 72 2.70 -9.69 -16.12
CA SER A 72 3.68 -9.96 -17.17
C SER A 72 3.66 -11.41 -17.65
N LYS A 73 3.39 -12.38 -16.75
CA LYS A 73 3.28 -13.80 -17.13
C LYS A 73 2.01 -14.11 -17.92
N THR A 74 0.89 -13.45 -17.61
CA THR A 74 -0.39 -13.67 -18.32
C THR A 74 -0.45 -12.97 -19.67
N ILE A 75 0.22 -11.81 -19.84
CA ILE A 75 0.32 -11.12 -21.15
C ILE A 75 1.01 -12.02 -22.20
N CYS A 76 1.98 -12.84 -21.79
CA CYS A 76 2.69 -13.75 -22.69
C CYS A 76 1.80 -14.88 -23.28
N PHE A 77 0.58 -15.08 -22.75
CA PHE A 77 -0.35 -16.14 -23.20
C PHE A 77 -1.61 -15.62 -23.92
N SER A 78 -1.60 -14.39 -24.45
CA SER A 78 -2.67 -13.92 -25.34
C SER A 78 -2.42 -14.34 -26.79
N LYS A 79 -2.63 -15.62 -27.10
CA LYS A 79 -3.00 -16.08 -28.45
C LYS A 79 -4.26 -16.93 -28.33
N LYS A 80 -5.43 -16.29 -28.45
CA LYS A 80 -6.65 -17.00 -28.85
C LYS A 80 -6.88 -16.69 -30.33
N THR A 81 -6.54 -17.69 -31.14
CA THR A 81 -6.96 -17.85 -32.53
C THR A 81 -8.49 -17.82 -32.55
N ILE A 82 -9.08 -16.78 -33.15
CA ILE A 82 -10.46 -16.87 -33.63
C ILE A 82 -10.35 -17.34 -35.08
N CYS A 83 -10.38 -18.66 -35.28
CA CYS A 83 -10.76 -19.25 -36.54
C CYS A 83 -12.24 -19.61 -36.42
N THR A 84 -13.12 -18.74 -36.90
CA THR A 84 -14.50 -19.14 -37.24
C THR A 84 -14.53 -19.37 -38.74
N THR A 85 -14.39 -20.64 -39.11
CA THR A 85 -14.82 -21.20 -40.39
C THR A 85 -16.20 -21.81 -40.16
N GLY A 86 -17.16 -21.55 -41.04
CA GLY A 86 -18.51 -22.09 -41.01
C GLY A 86 -19.48 -21.17 -41.70
#